data_AF-A0A845HY06-F1
#
_entry.id   AF-A0A845HY06-F1
#
_cell.length_a   1.000
_cell.length_b   1.000
_cell.length_c   1.000
_cell.angle_alpha   90.00
_cell.angle_beta   90.00
_cell.angle_gamma   90.00
#
_symmetry.space_group_name_H-M   'P 1'
#
loop_
_entity.id
_entity.type
_entity.pdbx_description
1 polymer ?
#
loop_
_entity_poly.entity_id
_entity_poly.type
_entity_poly.pdbx_seq_one_letter_code
_entity_poly.pdbx_strand_id
1 'polypeptide(L)'
;MSEIDQRYLVQQNKIADGETKPPVFAKVMRSKEGVFEGVSFIKSKDKASVLTIEQANEAIAWANRKKPNAREYQTKIICVGQ
;
A
#
# COMPACT_ATOMS: atom_id res chain seq x y z
N MET A 1 14.98 -3.88 22.66
CA MET A 1 14.80 -4.20 21.23
C MET A 1 13.78 -3.21 20.72
N SER A 2 14.13 -2.35 19.76
CA SER A 2 13.17 -1.40 19.19
C SER A 2 12.09 -2.19 18.48
N GLU A 3 10.85 -2.14 18.96
CA GLU A 3 9.72 -2.76 18.29
C GLU A 3 9.60 -2.14 16.90
N ILE A 4 9.83 -2.96 15.88
CA ILE A 4 9.65 -2.52 14.50
C ILE A 4 8.14 -2.33 14.33
N ASP A 5 7.70 -1.08 14.19
CA ASP A 5 6.29 -0.70 14.13
C ASP A 5 5.65 -1.16 12.79
N GLN A 6 5.37 -2.46 12.68
CA GLN A 6 4.77 -3.13 11.51
C GLN A 6 3.26 -3.23 11.68
N ARG A 7 2.57 -2.10 11.54
CA ARG A 7 1.11 -2.02 11.70
C ARG A 7 0.45 -1.13 10.67
N TYR A 8 1.10 -0.91 9.52
CA TYR A 8 0.58 -0.01 8.50
C TYR A 8 0.14 -0.76 7.25
N LEU A 9 -0.98 -0.34 6.67
CA LEU A 9 -1.42 -0.72 5.33
C LEU A 9 -1.42 0.53 4.45
N VAL A 10 -1.15 0.36 3.16
CA VAL A 10 -1.37 1.42 2.16
C VAL A 10 -2.70 1.16 1.47
N GLN A 11 -3.61 2.13 1.56
CA GLN A 11 -4.92 2.13 0.95
C GLN A 11 -4.94 3.08 -0.25
N GLN A 12 -5.61 2.68 -1.33
CA GLN A 12 -5.94 3.53 -2.47
C GLN A 12 -7.44 3.54 -2.75
N ASN A 13 -7.97 4.73 -2.99
CA ASN A 13 -9.34 4.96 -3.44
C ASN A 13 -9.27 5.69 -4.78
N LYS A 14 -10.02 5.23 -5.78
CA LYS A 14 -10.08 5.93 -7.06
C LYS A 14 -10.89 7.23 -6.88
N ILE A 15 -10.29 8.37 -7.23
CA ILE A 15 -10.88 9.70 -7.04
C ILE A 15 -12.20 9.82 -7.79
N ALA A 16 -12.25 9.34 -9.03
CA ALA A 16 -13.44 9.41 -9.89
C ALA A 16 -14.62 8.56 -9.38
N ASP A 17 -14.36 7.52 -8.57
CA ASP A 17 -15.40 6.67 -8.01
C ASP A 17 -15.93 7.20 -6.66
N GLY A 18 -15.35 8.28 -6.13
CA GLY A 18 -15.72 8.82 -4.81
C GLY A 18 -15.70 7.73 -3.72
N GLU A 19 -16.71 7.74 -2.85
CA GLU A 19 -16.89 6.73 -1.78
C GLU A 19 -17.70 5.51 -2.23
N THR A 20 -18.05 5.41 -3.51
CA THR A 20 -18.97 4.37 -4.01
C THR A 20 -18.32 3.02 -4.24
N LYS A 21 -16.99 2.99 -4.44
CA LYS A 21 -16.24 1.75 -4.62
C LYS A 21 -15.35 1.44 -3.43
N PRO A 22 -15.21 0.14 -3.08
CA PRO A 22 -14.33 -0.26 -2.01
C PRO A 22 -12.87 0.09 -2.34
N PRO A 23 -12.06 0.42 -1.33
CA PRO A 23 -10.65 0.68 -1.53
C PRO A 23 -9.89 -0.57 -1.99
N VAL A 24 -8.70 -0.34 -2.54
CA VAL A 24 -7.69 -1.38 -2.76
C VAL A 24 -6.49 -1.15 -1.84
N PHE A 25 -5.80 -2.23 -1.51
CA PHE A 25 -4.73 -2.26 -0.52
C PHE A 25 -3.43 -2.73 -1.17
N ALA A 26 -2.31 -2.18 -0.73
CA ALA A 26 -1.00 -2.56 -1.22
C ALA A 26 -0.63 -3.99 -0.80
N LYS A 27 -0.17 -4.76 -1.78
CA LYS A 27 0.58 -5.99 -1.62
C LYS A 27 1.95 -5.78 -2.22
N VAL A 28 2.97 -5.69 -1.37
CA VAL A 28 4.36 -5.58 -1.83
C VAL A 28 4.83 -6.92 -2.36
N MET A 29 5.53 -6.84 -3.48
CA MET A 29 6.22 -7.95 -4.11
C MET A 29 7.69 -7.86 -3.70
N ARG A 30 8.20 -8.96 -3.15
CA ARG A 30 9.60 -9.10 -2.78
C ARG A 30 10.19 -10.30 -3.50
N SER A 31 11.48 -10.20 -3.84
CA SER A 31 12.24 -11.33 -4.36
C SER A 31 12.39 -12.42 -3.30
N LYS A 32 12.93 -13.58 -3.70
CA LYS A 32 13.26 -14.67 -2.75
C LYS A 32 14.26 -14.24 -1.67
N GLU A 33 15.04 -13.20 -1.93
CA GLU A 33 16.03 -12.63 -1.01
C GLU A 33 15.43 -11.49 -0.15
N GLY A 34 14.13 -11.21 -0.29
CA GLY A 34 13.43 -10.18 0.49
C GLY A 34 13.53 -8.76 -0.07
N VAL A 35 14.22 -8.58 -1.21
CA VAL A 35 14.39 -7.28 -1.89
C VAL A 35 13.05 -6.79 -2.41
N PHE A 36 12.73 -5.51 -2.20
CA PHE A 36 11.51 -4.90 -2.74
C PHE A 36 11.57 -4.83 -4.27
N GLU A 37 10.58 -5.41 -4.95
CA GLU A 37 10.48 -5.43 -6.42
C GLU A 37 9.32 -4.57 -6.95
N GLY A 38 8.32 -4.30 -6.11
CA GLY A 38 7.23 -3.40 -6.45
C GLY A 38 5.99 -3.59 -5.59
N VAL A 39 4.89 -2.97 -6.02
CA VAL A 39 3.60 -3.05 -5.33
C VAL A 39 2.43 -3.26 -6.29
N SER A 40 1.56 -4.19 -5.93
CA SER A 40 0.25 -4.39 -6.54
C SER A 40 -0.85 -3.94 -5.59
N PHE A 41 -1.98 -3.50 -6.14
CA PHE A 41 -3.14 -3.11 -5.33
C PHE A 41 -4.26 -4.13 -5.49
N ILE A 42 -4.77 -4.65 -4.37
CA ILE A 42 -5.77 -5.73 -4.33
C ILE A 42 -6.99 -5.31 -3.50
N LYS A 43 -8.18 -5.85 -3.79
CA LYS A 43 -9.40 -5.53 -3.01
C LYS A 43 -9.43 -6.19 -1.63
N SER A 44 -8.66 -7.27 -1.43
CA SER A 44 -8.65 -8.03 -0.18
C SER A 44 -7.73 -7.39 0.85
N LYS A 45 -8.30 -6.77 1.88
CA LYS A 45 -7.55 -6.19 3.01
C LYS A 45 -6.71 -7.22 3.76
N ASP A 46 -7.25 -8.43 3.98
CA ASP A 46 -6.56 -9.50 4.74
C ASP A 46 -5.29 -10.02 4.05
N LYS A 47 -5.24 -9.96 2.71
CA LYS A 47 -4.08 -10.37 1.91
C LYS A 47 -3.10 -9.23 1.64
N ALA A 48 -3.39 -8.03 2.15
CA ALA A 48 -2.53 -6.88 2.01
C ALA A 48 -1.27 -7.04 2.86
N SER A 49 -0.18 -6.41 2.44
CA SER A 49 1.06 -6.45 3.22
C SER A 49 0.96 -5.49 4.39
N VAL A 50 1.21 -5.98 5.59
CA VAL A 50 1.43 -5.14 6.78
C VAL A 50 2.88 -4.66 6.76
N LEU A 51 3.07 -3.35 6.86
CA LEU A 51 4.33 -2.67 6.60
C LEU A 51 4.76 -1.84 7.80
N THR A 52 6.05 -1.52 7.86
CA THR A 52 6.52 -0.35 8.60
C THR A 52 6.09 0.93 7.89
N ILE A 53 6.16 2.06 8.61
CA ILE A 53 5.90 3.36 8.00
C ILE A 53 6.87 3.65 6.83
N GLU A 54 8.13 3.23 6.94
CA GLU A 54 9.14 3.39 5.88
C GLU A 54 8.79 2.56 4.64
N GLN A 55 8.42 1.29 4.83
CA GLN A 55 8.01 0.40 3.76
C GLN A 55 6.71 0.86 3.07
N ALA A 56 5.78 1.42 3.85
CA ALA A 56 4.56 2.00 3.30
C ALA A 56 4.88 3.20 2.40
N ASN A 57 5.77 4.09 2.83
CA ASN A 57 6.24 5.22 2.02
C ASN A 57 6.98 4.75 0.75
N GLU A 58 7.83 3.73 0.84
CA GLU A 58 8.51 3.13 -0.32
C GLU A 58 7.51 2.58 -1.35
N ALA A 59 6.49 1.86 -0.90
CA ALA A 59 5.43 1.35 -1.77
C ALA A 59 4.67 2.48 -2.49
N ILE A 60 4.36 3.58 -1.78
CA ILE A 60 3.69 4.75 -2.35
C ILE A 60 4.59 5.43 -3.39
N ALA A 61 5.86 5.66 -3.06
CA ALA A 61 6.82 6.28 -3.97
C ALA A 61 7.00 5.46 -5.26
N TRP A 62 7.12 4.13 -5.13
CA TRP A 62 7.19 3.25 -6.29
C TRP A 62 5.91 3.30 -7.12
N ALA A 63 4.74 3.25 -6.48
CA ALA A 63 3.45 3.32 -7.18
C ALA A 63 3.32 4.63 -7.97
N ASN A 64 3.64 5.77 -7.36
CA ASN A 64 3.60 7.08 -8.02
C ASN A 64 4.58 7.19 -9.20
N ARG A 65 5.73 6.52 -9.11
CA ARG A 65 6.74 6.53 -10.17
C ARG A 65 6.41 5.59 -11.34
N LYS A 66 5.88 4.39 -11.06
CA LYS A 66 5.71 3.31 -12.05
C LYS A 66 4.30 3.22 -12.63
N LYS A 67 3.27 3.65 -11.92
CA LYS A 67 1.88 3.56 -12.39
C LYS A 67 1.46 4.92 -12.99
N PRO A 68 1.23 5.01 -14.32
CA PRO A 68 0.86 6.28 -14.97
C PRO A 68 -0.49 6.82 -14.48
N ASN A 69 -1.34 5.93 -13.97
CA ASN A 69 -2.63 6.24 -13.38
C ASN A 69 -2.60 6.51 -11.88
N ALA A 70 -1.42 6.60 -11.22
CA ALA A 70 -1.35 6.85 -9.78
C ALA A 70 -2.10 8.12 -9.35
N ARG A 71 -2.09 9.16 -10.20
CA ARG A 71 -2.83 10.41 -10.00
C ARG A 71 -4.36 10.27 -9.94
N GLU A 72 -4.91 9.15 -10.42
CA GLU A 72 -6.35 8.87 -10.34
C GLU A 72 -6.76 8.33 -8.96
N TYR A 73 -5.80 8.07 -8.07
CA TYR A 73 -6.05 7.46 -6.77
C TYR A 73 -5.61 8.37 -5.62
N GLN A 74 -6.48 8.52 -4.63
CA GLN A 74 -6.09 9.04 -3.33
C GLN A 74 -5.46 7.90 -2.53
N THR A 75 -4.19 8.07 -2.17
CA THR A 75 -3.42 7.07 -1.41
C THR A 75 -3.29 7.50 0.05
N LYS A 76 -3.52 6.59 1.00
CA LYS A 76 -3.41 6.83 2.45
C LYS A 76 -2.68 5.70 3.14
N ILE A 77 -1.95 6.00 4.20
CA ILE A 77 -1.41 5.00 5.12
C ILE A 77 -2.39 4.87 6.28
N ILE A 78 -2.84 3.66 6.58
CA ILE A 78 -3.79 3.37 7.66
C ILE A 78 -3.16 2.42 8.66
N CYS A 79 -3.48 2.57 9.95
CA CYS A 79 -3.03 1.69 11.01
C CYS A 79 -3.97 0.48 11.13
N VAL A 80 -3.42 -0.74 11.25
CA VAL A 80 -4.19 -1.93 11.61
C VAL A 80 -4.24 -2.05 13.13
N GLY A 81 -5.42 -1.84 13.72
CA GLY A 81 -5.65 -1.95 15.16
C GLY A 81 -6.21 -0.69 15.84
N GLN A 82 -6.73 0.27 15.06
CA GLN A 82 -7.43 1.45 15.56
C GLN A 82 -8.95 1.31 15.41
#